data_AF-A0A7W0YDD2-F1
#
_entry.id   AF-A0A7W0YDD2-F1
#
_cell.length_a   1.000
_cell.length_b   1.000
_cell.length_c   1.000
_cell.angle_alpha   90.00
_cell.angle_beta   90.00
_cell.angle_gamma   90.00
#
_symmetry.space_group_name_H-M   'P 1'
#
loop_
_entity.id
_entity.type
_entity.pdbx_description
1 polymer ?
#
loop_
_entity_poly.entity_id
_entity_poly.type
_entity_poly.pdbx_seq_one_letter_code
_entity_poly.pdbx_strand_id
1 'polypeptide(L)'
;MSALRSAVERRGQQIFDLVDQHPESIFSKAGFYQKMMAFSMKDEAFKVQMFRFVDVLASLRRSGDIVVHLREYFHGMDSFIPMMQTGLRAAGIFPWLTAYILRRNVAGMARQFIAGRDGSDVMKTLRKKRKENIGFTVDLLGEAVVSESEADEYAARAMELLETLSRETRGWTDPLGKNTELFPVVNLSLKISAFYSQMDPAAPEEAIAHLAPKLRPILRRAREAGAFVNFDMESYAQKNSTLELFKSLFSEPEFADCRRSGS
;
A
#
# COMPACT_ATOMS: atom_id res chain seq x y z
N MET A 1 29.81 17.61 -18.02
CA MET A 1 28.68 17.58 -17.07
C MET A 1 27.45 18.39 -17.51
N SER A 2 27.55 19.41 -18.39
CA SER A 2 26.37 20.21 -18.82
C SER A 2 25.38 19.46 -19.73
N ALA A 3 25.85 18.62 -20.66
CA ALA A 3 24.99 17.94 -21.63
C ALA A 3 23.98 16.96 -20.98
N LEU A 4 24.41 16.19 -19.97
CA LEU A 4 23.52 15.28 -19.23
C LEU A 4 22.48 16.07 -18.43
N ARG A 5 22.91 17.13 -17.74
CA ARG A 5 22.01 18.01 -16.99
C ARG A 5 20.94 18.62 -17.90
N SER A 6 21.34 19.17 -19.04
CA SER A 6 20.39 19.73 -20.01
C SER A 6 19.45 18.67 -20.61
N ALA A 7 19.90 17.42 -20.75
CA ALA A 7 19.03 16.33 -21.19
C ALA A 7 18.00 15.94 -20.11
N VAL A 8 18.41 15.90 -18.83
CA VAL A 8 17.51 15.67 -17.69
C VAL A 8 16.47 16.79 -17.59
N GLU A 9 16.90 18.05 -17.65
CA GLU A 9 16.01 19.21 -17.59
C GLU A 9 15.00 19.20 -18.74
N ARG A 10 15.44 18.91 -19.97
CA ARG A 10 14.57 18.80 -21.15
C ARG A 10 13.54 17.68 -21.00
N ARG A 11 13.95 16.51 -20.49
CA ARG A 11 13.02 15.40 -20.22
C ARG A 11 12.03 15.76 -19.12
N GLY A 12 12.47 16.44 -18.07
CA GLY A 12 11.61 16.96 -17.02
C GLY A 12 10.54 17.89 -17.59
N GLN A 13 10.92 18.86 -18.43
CA GLN A 13 9.98 19.77 -19.06
C GLN A 13 8.95 19.03 -19.93
N GLN A 14 9.39 18.05 -20.73
CA GLN A 14 8.47 17.22 -21.52
C GLN A 14 7.46 16.46 -20.68
N ILE A 15 7.85 15.98 -19.49
CA ILE A 15 6.92 15.31 -18.57
C ILE A 15 5.90 16.31 -18.03
N PHE A 16 6.32 17.51 -17.61
CA PHE A 16 5.40 18.56 -17.16
C PHE A 16 4.40 18.96 -18.25
N ASP A 17 4.88 19.19 -19.47
CA ASP A 17 4.01 19.57 -20.60
C ASP A 17 2.96 18.48 -20.90
N LEU A 18 3.31 17.19 -20.74
CA LEU A 18 2.37 16.07 -20.89
C LEU A 18 1.35 15.99 -19.74
N VAL A 19 1.78 16.27 -18.51
CA VAL A 19 0.89 16.33 -17.34
C VAL A 19 -0.13 17.46 -17.49
N ASP A 20 0.29 18.63 -18.00
CA ASP A 20 -0.59 19.77 -18.24
C ASP A 20 -1.60 19.53 -19.37
N GLN A 21 -1.25 18.70 -20.36
CA GLN A 21 -2.15 18.27 -21.45
C GLN A 21 -3.14 17.18 -21.03
N HIS A 22 -2.79 16.39 -20.03
CA HIS A 22 -3.64 15.38 -19.42
C HIS A 22 -3.80 15.70 -17.95
N PRO A 23 -4.45 16.83 -17.60
CA PRO A 23 -4.69 17.15 -16.21
C PRO A 23 -5.47 15.97 -15.67
N GLU A 24 -4.83 15.18 -14.79
CA GLU A 24 -5.56 14.19 -14.01
C GLU A 24 -6.75 14.95 -13.47
N SER A 25 -7.95 14.39 -13.68
CA SER A 25 -9.17 15.07 -13.31
C SER A 25 -9.14 15.33 -11.80
N ILE A 26 -8.62 16.50 -11.43
CA ILE A 26 -8.77 17.17 -10.13
C ILE A 26 -10.25 17.45 -9.84
N PHE A 27 -11.16 17.02 -10.72
CA PHE A 27 -12.58 17.29 -10.69
C PHE A 27 -13.50 16.10 -10.91
N SER A 28 -13.04 14.84 -10.91
CA SER A 28 -14.00 13.74 -10.93
C SER A 28 -13.68 12.62 -9.94
N LYS A 29 -14.51 12.58 -8.88
CA LYS A 29 -14.63 11.58 -7.80
C LYS A 29 -13.76 11.74 -6.54
N ALA A 30 -12.74 12.61 -6.52
CA ALA A 30 -11.80 12.79 -5.39
C ALA A 30 -11.88 14.14 -4.65
N GLY A 31 -12.94 14.93 -4.86
CA GLY A 31 -13.02 16.31 -4.35
C GLY A 31 -12.98 16.45 -2.83
N PHE A 32 -13.35 15.42 -2.06
CA PHE A 32 -13.21 15.44 -0.60
C PHE A 32 -11.74 15.33 -0.16
N TYR A 33 -11.01 14.31 -0.65
CA TYR A 33 -9.60 14.11 -0.30
C TYR A 33 -8.73 15.30 -0.70
N GLN A 34 -8.93 15.82 -1.90
CA GLN A 34 -8.16 16.96 -2.39
C GLN A 34 -8.41 18.22 -1.57
N LYS A 35 -9.67 18.52 -1.22
CA LYS A 35 -9.98 19.65 -0.32
C LYS A 35 -9.38 19.44 1.07
N MET A 36 -9.44 18.21 1.59
CA MET A 36 -8.82 17.87 2.88
C MET A 36 -7.31 18.10 2.85
N MET A 37 -6.61 17.65 1.81
CA MET A 37 -5.16 17.84 1.66
C MET A 37 -4.80 19.31 1.45
N ALA A 38 -5.52 20.02 0.58
CA ALA A 38 -5.29 21.43 0.32
C ALA A 38 -5.46 22.29 1.59
N PHE A 39 -6.41 21.94 2.46
CA PHE A 39 -6.59 22.62 3.74
C PHE A 39 -5.51 22.22 4.75
N SER A 40 -5.16 20.93 4.81
CA SER A 40 -4.09 20.40 5.68
C SER A 40 -2.71 21.00 5.37
N MET A 41 -2.46 21.43 4.13
CA MET A 41 -1.22 22.13 3.78
C MET A 41 -1.18 23.59 4.25
N LYS A 42 -2.33 24.18 4.61
CA LYS A 42 -2.43 25.57 5.06
C LYS A 42 -2.39 25.71 6.59
N ASP A 43 -2.74 24.64 7.31
CA ASP A 43 -2.83 24.64 8.77
C ASP A 43 -2.29 23.31 9.32
N GLU A 44 -1.15 23.39 10.01
CA GLU A 44 -0.46 22.24 10.59
C GLU A 44 -1.24 21.62 11.77
N ALA A 45 -1.92 22.44 12.58
CA ALA A 45 -2.72 21.95 13.70
C ALA A 45 -3.91 21.14 13.17
N PHE A 46 -4.58 21.66 12.15
CA PHE A 46 -5.64 20.94 11.47
C PHE A 46 -5.14 19.65 10.83
N LYS A 47 -3.99 19.70 10.14
CA LYS A 47 -3.38 18.53 9.48
C LYS A 47 -3.20 17.39 10.46
N VAL A 48 -2.59 17.65 11.62
CA VAL A 48 -2.34 16.65 12.65
C VAL A 48 -3.65 16.01 13.13
N GLN A 49 -4.65 16.82 13.46
CA GLN A 49 -5.91 16.31 14.00
C GLN A 49 -6.72 15.56 12.95
N MET A 50 -6.66 15.99 11.69
CA MET A 50 -7.31 15.29 10.58
C MET A 50 -6.71 13.90 10.35
N PHE A 51 -5.39 13.78 10.30
CA PHE A 51 -4.74 12.48 10.14
C PHE A 51 -5.03 11.54 11.32
N ARG A 52 -4.98 12.05 12.56
CA ARG A 52 -5.33 11.25 13.75
C ARG A 52 -6.80 10.82 13.76
N PHE A 53 -7.72 11.69 13.33
CA PHE A 53 -9.13 11.34 13.24
C PHE A 53 -9.38 10.24 12.19
N VAL A 54 -8.73 10.34 11.02
CA VAL A 54 -8.82 9.30 9.97
C VAL A 54 -8.31 7.96 10.48
N ASP A 55 -7.21 7.95 11.23
CA ASP A 55 -6.62 6.75 11.85
C ASP A 55 -7.59 6.10 12.84
N VAL A 56 -8.11 6.87 13.80
CA VAL A 56 -9.09 6.37 14.79
C VAL A 56 -10.41 5.95 14.15
N LEU A 57 -10.84 6.59 13.05
CA LEU A 57 -12.12 6.31 12.40
C LEU A 57 -12.25 4.83 11.98
N ALA A 58 -11.14 4.16 11.63
CA ALA A 58 -11.12 2.74 11.30
C ALA A 58 -11.56 1.85 12.47
N SER A 59 -11.26 2.27 13.71
CA SER A 59 -11.60 1.56 14.95
C SER A 59 -13.02 1.86 15.46
N LEU A 60 -13.66 2.94 14.98
CA LEU A 60 -14.97 3.37 15.46
C LEU A 60 -16.11 2.58 14.82
N ARG A 61 -16.72 1.65 15.59
CA ARG A 61 -17.80 0.78 15.12
C ARG A 61 -19.19 1.43 15.17
N ARG A 62 -19.46 2.35 16.11
CA ARG A 62 -20.78 2.99 16.27
C ARG A 62 -20.80 4.41 15.70
N SER A 63 -21.93 4.79 15.10
CA SER A 63 -22.10 6.13 14.51
C SER A 63 -22.06 7.26 15.54
N GLY A 64 -22.48 7.00 16.79
CA GLY A 64 -22.39 7.98 17.88
C GLY A 64 -20.95 8.33 18.22
N ASP A 65 -20.08 7.32 18.34
CA ASP A 65 -18.67 7.49 18.67
C ASP A 65 -17.96 8.36 17.62
N ILE A 66 -18.30 8.20 16.34
CA ILE A 66 -17.76 9.01 15.23
C ILE A 66 -18.05 10.49 15.43
N VAL A 67 -19.28 10.84 15.83
CA VAL A 67 -19.69 12.24 16.02
C VAL A 67 -19.08 12.84 17.29
N VAL A 68 -18.84 12.02 18.32
CA VAL A 68 -18.10 12.44 19.51
C VAL A 68 -16.65 12.76 19.15
N HIS A 69 -15.93 11.81 18.54
CA HIS A 69 -14.54 11.99 18.15
C HIS A 69 -14.37 13.14 17.14
N LEU A 70 -15.27 13.27 16.16
CA LEU A 70 -15.23 14.41 15.24
C LEU A 70 -15.29 15.75 16.00
N ARG A 71 -16.09 15.86 17.05
CA ARG A 71 -16.15 17.09 17.85
C ARG A 71 -14.91 17.30 18.69
N GLU A 72 -14.36 16.24 19.29
CA GLU A 72 -13.17 16.30 20.12
C GLU A 72 -11.92 16.68 19.31
N TYR A 73 -11.70 16.02 18.17
CA TYR A 73 -10.55 16.27 17.30
C TYR A 73 -10.55 17.69 16.73
N PHE A 74 -11.72 18.25 16.40
CA PHE A 74 -11.86 19.56 15.77
C PHE A 74 -12.32 20.67 16.73
N HIS A 75 -12.28 20.43 18.04
CA HIS A 75 -12.65 21.44 19.03
C HIS A 75 -11.70 22.64 19.00
N GLY A 76 -12.23 23.86 18.93
CA GLY A 76 -11.44 25.10 18.92
C GLY A 76 -10.76 25.44 17.59
N MET A 77 -11.00 24.68 16.51
CA MET A 77 -10.50 24.98 15.17
C MET A 77 -11.53 25.75 14.34
N ASP A 78 -11.76 27.01 14.67
CA ASP A 78 -12.79 27.87 14.04
C ASP A 78 -12.59 28.07 12.53
N SER A 79 -11.36 27.91 12.01
CA SER A 79 -11.02 28.09 10.59
C SER A 79 -11.64 27.04 9.65
N PHE A 80 -12.12 25.90 10.16
CA PHE A 80 -12.74 24.86 9.35
C PHE A 80 -14.27 24.99 9.24
N ILE A 81 -14.86 25.93 9.99
CA ILE A 81 -16.24 25.83 10.44
C ILE A 81 -17.16 27.00 10.02
N PRO A 82 -17.16 27.49 8.77
CA PRO A 82 -18.39 28.12 8.25
C PRO A 82 -19.25 27.12 7.47
N MET A 83 -18.63 26.26 6.64
CA MET A 83 -19.35 25.28 5.81
C MET A 83 -19.76 24.03 6.60
N MET A 84 -18.99 23.68 7.64
CA MET A 84 -19.25 22.57 8.54
C MET A 84 -20.11 22.94 9.74
N GLN A 85 -20.15 24.19 10.27
CA GLN A 85 -20.95 24.53 11.49
C GLN A 85 -22.45 24.47 11.22
N THR A 86 -22.88 24.91 10.04
CA THR A 86 -24.27 24.78 9.60
C THR A 86 -24.65 23.30 9.47
N GLY A 87 -23.71 22.47 9.00
CA GLY A 87 -23.85 21.02 8.93
C GLY A 87 -23.72 20.29 10.28
N LEU A 88 -22.94 20.80 11.24
CA LEU A 88 -22.70 20.21 12.57
C LEU A 88 -23.81 20.54 13.57
N ARG A 89 -24.39 21.75 13.48
CA ARG A 89 -25.64 22.09 14.18
C ARG A 89 -26.80 21.22 13.67
N ALA A 90 -26.79 20.83 12.38
CA ALA A 90 -27.69 19.82 11.83
C ALA A 90 -27.23 18.36 12.12
N ALA A 91 -25.94 18.10 12.31
CA ALA A 91 -25.39 16.76 12.60
C ALA A 91 -25.78 16.26 13.99
N GLY A 92 -26.02 17.18 14.94
CA GLY A 92 -26.66 16.85 16.21
C GLY A 92 -28.10 16.31 16.05
N ILE A 93 -28.75 16.58 14.90
CA ILE A 93 -30.12 16.15 14.61
C ILE A 93 -30.14 14.73 14.00
N PHE A 94 -29.14 14.35 13.20
CA PHE A 94 -29.02 13.00 12.62
C PHE A 94 -27.59 12.45 12.62
N PRO A 95 -27.04 12.03 13.78
CA PRO A 95 -25.67 11.51 13.91
C PRO A 95 -25.33 10.35 12.96
N TRP A 96 -26.32 9.51 12.67
CA TRP A 96 -26.18 8.36 11.77
C TRP A 96 -25.86 8.77 10.33
N LEU A 97 -26.45 9.88 9.84
CA LEU A 97 -26.26 10.37 8.48
C LEU A 97 -24.86 10.95 8.31
N THR A 98 -24.41 11.76 9.28
CA THR A 98 -23.07 12.34 9.30
C THR A 98 -22.00 11.24 9.35
N ALA A 99 -22.17 10.25 10.23
CA ALA A 99 -21.26 9.12 10.32
C ALA A 99 -21.22 8.31 9.01
N TYR A 100 -22.36 8.10 8.36
CA TYR A 100 -22.44 7.41 7.07
C TYR A 100 -21.67 8.17 5.97
N ILE A 101 -21.88 9.49 5.86
CA ILE A 101 -21.19 10.33 4.88
C ILE A 101 -19.68 10.33 5.12
N LEU A 102 -19.23 10.48 6.37
CA LEU A 102 -17.81 10.46 6.73
C LEU A 102 -17.17 9.12 6.38
N ARG A 103 -17.76 8.01 6.81
CA ARG A 103 -17.29 6.66 6.47
C ARG A 103 -17.23 6.46 4.97
N ARG A 104 -18.24 6.88 4.22
CA ARG A 104 -18.27 6.72 2.76
C ARG A 104 -17.16 7.52 2.07
N ASN A 105 -16.86 8.72 2.55
CA ASN A 105 -15.78 9.54 2.02
C ASN A 105 -14.39 8.96 2.36
N VAL A 106 -14.16 8.56 3.61
CA VAL A 106 -12.88 7.97 4.02
C VAL A 106 -12.67 6.60 3.37
N ALA A 107 -13.70 5.75 3.29
CA ALA A 107 -13.62 4.50 2.53
C ALA A 107 -13.42 4.74 1.03
N GLY A 108 -13.98 5.83 0.49
CA GLY A 108 -13.74 6.28 -0.88
C GLY A 108 -12.27 6.62 -1.14
N MET A 109 -11.65 7.33 -0.21
CA MET A 109 -10.22 7.65 -0.22
C MET A 109 -9.36 6.40 -0.09
N ALA A 110 -9.65 5.52 0.87
CA ALA A 110 -8.90 4.26 1.06
C ALA A 110 -8.90 3.40 -0.21
N ARG A 111 -10.03 3.30 -0.91
CA ARG A 111 -10.13 2.58 -2.20
C ARG A 111 -9.28 3.16 -3.33
N GLN A 112 -8.75 4.38 -3.21
CA GLN A 112 -7.81 4.92 -4.19
C GLN A 112 -6.41 4.30 -4.04
N PHE A 113 -6.06 3.87 -2.82
CA PHE A 113 -4.77 3.29 -2.49
C PHE A 113 -4.81 1.76 -2.35
N ILE A 114 -6.00 1.19 -2.13
CA ILE A 114 -6.21 -0.26 -1.96
C ILE A 114 -6.77 -0.86 -3.25
N ALA A 115 -5.99 -1.76 -3.87
CA ALA A 115 -6.38 -2.41 -5.13
C ALA A 115 -7.59 -3.37 -5.00
N GLY A 116 -7.83 -3.93 -3.82
CA GLY A 116 -8.94 -4.82 -3.53
C GLY A 116 -8.92 -5.31 -2.08
N ARG A 117 -10.03 -5.92 -1.63
CA ARG A 117 -10.15 -6.48 -0.27
C ARG A 117 -9.87 -7.98 -0.22
N ASP A 118 -9.99 -8.63 -1.37
CA ASP A 118 -9.76 -10.06 -1.59
C ASP A 118 -9.13 -10.26 -2.98
N GLY A 119 -8.67 -11.49 -3.27
CA GLY A 119 -8.01 -11.80 -4.54
C GLY A 119 -8.88 -11.51 -5.77
N SER A 120 -10.20 -11.67 -5.67
CA SER A 120 -11.11 -11.41 -6.80
C SER A 120 -11.26 -9.92 -7.09
N ASP A 121 -11.34 -9.08 -6.05
CA ASP A 121 -11.40 -7.63 -6.16
C ASP A 121 -10.07 -7.08 -6.69
N VAL A 122 -8.94 -7.60 -6.22
CA VAL A 122 -7.60 -7.24 -6.74
C VAL A 122 -7.52 -7.53 -8.23
N MET A 123 -7.95 -8.72 -8.69
CA MET A 123 -7.87 -9.07 -10.11
C MET A 123 -8.70 -8.16 -11.03
N LYS A 124 -9.83 -7.62 -10.57
CA LYS A 124 -10.60 -6.62 -11.35
C LYS A 124 -9.76 -5.37 -11.60
N THR A 125 -9.07 -4.88 -10.57
CA THR A 125 -8.18 -3.72 -10.64
C THR A 125 -6.97 -4.00 -11.53
N LEU A 126 -6.33 -5.16 -11.37
CA LEU A 126 -5.17 -5.54 -12.18
C LEU A 126 -5.52 -5.70 -13.67
N ARG A 127 -6.67 -6.31 -14.00
CA ARG A 127 -7.15 -6.42 -15.39
C ARG A 127 -7.40 -5.05 -16.02
N LYS A 128 -7.91 -4.07 -15.24
CA LYS A 128 -8.07 -2.69 -15.72
C LYS A 128 -6.70 -2.04 -16.00
N LYS A 129 -5.75 -2.15 -15.07
CA LYS A 129 -4.40 -1.58 -15.21
C LYS A 129 -3.62 -2.20 -16.37
N ARG A 130 -3.80 -3.50 -16.61
CA ARG A 130 -3.22 -4.16 -17.77
C ARG A 130 -3.72 -3.60 -19.11
N LYS A 131 -5.02 -3.25 -19.22
CA LYS A 131 -5.55 -2.60 -20.44
C LYS A 131 -4.95 -1.22 -20.67
N GLU A 132 -4.43 -0.59 -19.62
CA GLU A 132 -3.71 0.69 -19.66
C GLU A 132 -2.19 0.49 -19.92
N ASN A 133 -1.74 -0.74 -20.19
CA ASN A 133 -0.33 -1.13 -20.32
C ASN A 133 0.53 -0.84 -19.08
N ILE A 134 -0.07 -0.92 -17.89
CA ILE A 134 0.58 -0.68 -16.60
C ILE A 134 0.85 -2.03 -15.92
N GLY A 135 2.12 -2.29 -15.58
CA GLY A 135 2.54 -3.41 -14.72
C GLY A 135 2.19 -3.17 -13.26
N PHE A 136 2.35 -4.19 -12.41
CA PHE A 136 1.98 -4.10 -11.00
C PHE A 136 2.92 -4.92 -10.12
N THR A 137 3.06 -4.47 -8.87
CA THR A 137 3.44 -5.30 -7.73
C THR A 137 2.28 -5.27 -6.73
N VAL A 138 1.95 -6.42 -6.16
CA VAL A 138 0.87 -6.53 -5.17
C VAL A 138 1.50 -6.70 -3.80
N ASP A 139 1.07 -5.88 -2.85
CA ASP A 139 1.44 -5.98 -1.43
C ASP A 139 0.20 -6.40 -0.62
N LEU A 140 0.41 -7.21 0.42
CA LEU A 140 -0.63 -7.53 1.38
C LEU A 140 -0.67 -6.47 2.47
N LEU A 141 -1.82 -5.84 2.60
CA LEU A 141 -2.10 -4.96 3.73
C LEU A 141 -2.42 -5.80 4.96
N GLY A 142 -1.70 -5.52 6.05
CA GLY A 142 -1.88 -6.09 7.36
C GLY A 142 -1.50 -5.09 8.43
N GLU A 143 -2.02 -5.30 9.64
CA GLU A 143 -1.56 -4.62 10.84
C GLU A 143 -0.20 -5.21 11.28
N ALA A 144 0.44 -4.58 12.25
CA ALA A 144 1.67 -5.13 12.83
C ALA A 144 1.38 -6.53 13.42
N VAL A 145 2.18 -7.51 13.03
CA VAL A 145 2.07 -8.89 13.53
C VAL A 145 2.66 -8.94 14.93
N VAL A 146 1.84 -9.28 15.93
CA VAL A 146 2.24 -9.31 17.35
C VAL A 146 2.27 -10.72 17.94
N SER A 147 1.89 -11.72 17.15
CA SER A 147 1.91 -13.13 17.54
C SER A 147 2.39 -14.06 16.40
N GLU A 148 2.91 -15.23 16.75
CA GLU A 148 3.30 -16.23 15.75
C GLU A 148 2.10 -16.80 14.98
N SER A 149 0.92 -16.85 15.60
CA SER A 149 -0.32 -17.22 14.89
C SER A 149 -0.67 -16.23 13.79
N GLU A 150 -0.54 -14.93 14.05
CA GLU A 150 -0.76 -13.90 13.02
C GLU A 150 0.32 -13.95 11.93
N ALA A 151 1.57 -14.28 12.29
CA ALA A 151 2.64 -14.48 11.32
C ALA A 151 2.35 -15.67 10.38
N ASP A 152 1.82 -16.76 10.92
CA ASP A 152 1.40 -17.93 10.13
C ASP A 152 0.20 -17.60 9.24
N GLU A 153 -0.77 -16.86 9.75
CA GLU A 153 -1.91 -16.36 8.96
C GLU A 153 -1.45 -15.43 7.82
N TYR A 154 -0.49 -14.54 8.08
CA TYR A 154 0.09 -13.67 7.07
C TYR A 154 0.79 -14.48 5.97
N ALA A 155 1.61 -15.47 6.35
CA ALA A 155 2.29 -16.35 5.41
C ALA A 155 1.30 -17.16 4.55
N ALA A 156 0.22 -17.66 5.15
CA ALA A 156 -0.85 -18.36 4.44
C ALA A 156 -1.55 -17.44 3.41
N ARG A 157 -1.87 -16.20 3.81
CA ARG A 157 -2.46 -15.19 2.91
C ARG A 157 -1.52 -14.81 1.77
N ALA A 158 -0.22 -14.69 2.04
CA ALA A 158 0.80 -14.41 1.02
C ALA A 158 0.87 -15.54 -0.01
N MET A 159 0.84 -16.79 0.44
CA MET A 159 0.77 -17.96 -0.44
C MET A 159 -0.53 -17.99 -1.26
N GLU A 160 -1.69 -17.77 -0.63
CA GLU A 160 -2.98 -17.75 -1.34
C GLU A 160 -3.05 -16.65 -2.40
N LEU A 161 -2.50 -15.47 -2.09
CA LEU A 161 -2.42 -14.36 -3.04
C LEU A 161 -1.50 -14.74 -4.22
N LEU A 162 -0.33 -15.31 -3.96
CA LEU A 162 0.58 -15.79 -5.00
C LEU A 162 -0.11 -16.79 -5.92
N GLU A 163 -0.77 -17.80 -5.35
CA GLU A 163 -1.53 -18.81 -6.11
C GLU A 163 -2.62 -18.17 -6.99
N THR A 164 -3.37 -17.25 -6.40
CA THR A 164 -4.46 -16.56 -7.11
C THR A 164 -3.92 -15.73 -8.26
N LEU A 165 -2.86 -14.94 -8.05
CA LEU A 165 -2.23 -14.15 -9.09
C LEU A 165 -1.69 -15.06 -10.19
N SER A 166 -0.91 -16.08 -9.85
CA SER A 166 -0.33 -17.02 -10.80
C SER A 166 -1.39 -17.74 -11.66
N ARG A 167 -2.50 -18.16 -11.06
CA ARG A 167 -3.61 -18.79 -11.78
C ARG A 167 -4.31 -17.81 -12.73
N GLU A 168 -4.65 -16.63 -12.24
CA GLU A 168 -5.49 -15.65 -12.95
C GLU A 168 -4.74 -14.87 -14.03
N THR A 169 -3.40 -14.77 -13.90
CA THR A 169 -2.52 -14.15 -14.88
C THR A 169 -1.86 -15.16 -15.82
N ARG A 170 -2.32 -16.41 -15.85
CA ARG A 170 -1.78 -17.42 -16.76
C ARG A 170 -1.93 -16.95 -18.21
N GLY A 171 -0.84 -17.01 -18.98
CA GLY A 171 -0.79 -16.54 -20.37
C GLY A 171 -0.75 -15.01 -20.51
N TRP A 172 -0.63 -14.27 -19.40
CA TRP A 172 -0.30 -12.86 -19.49
C TRP A 172 1.17 -12.69 -19.87
N THR A 173 1.45 -11.64 -20.62
CA THR A 173 2.80 -11.20 -20.97
C THR A 173 3.01 -9.78 -20.48
N ASP A 174 4.27 -9.36 -20.41
CA ASP A 174 4.64 -7.97 -20.12
C ASP A 174 3.82 -7.02 -21.01
N PRO A 175 3.10 -6.04 -20.43
CA PRO A 175 2.29 -5.09 -21.18
C PRO A 175 3.10 -4.27 -22.19
N LEU A 176 4.40 -4.07 -21.97
CA LEU A 176 5.26 -3.32 -22.90
C LEU A 176 5.88 -4.21 -23.99
N GLY A 177 5.73 -5.53 -23.89
CA GLY A 177 6.27 -6.51 -24.83
C GLY A 177 7.80 -6.51 -24.92
N LYS A 178 8.51 -5.92 -23.94
CA LYS A 178 9.96 -5.76 -23.95
C LYS A 178 10.55 -6.35 -22.68
N ASN A 179 11.59 -7.18 -22.82
CA ASN A 179 12.28 -7.78 -21.68
C ASN A 179 11.35 -8.58 -20.75
N THR A 180 10.45 -9.39 -21.33
CA THR A 180 9.49 -10.24 -20.59
C THR A 180 10.18 -11.17 -19.60
N GLU A 181 11.45 -11.50 -19.83
CA GLU A 181 12.28 -12.30 -18.94
C GLU A 181 12.74 -11.55 -17.69
N LEU A 182 12.87 -10.22 -17.77
CA LEU A 182 13.27 -9.32 -16.67
C LEU A 182 12.08 -8.80 -15.88
N PHE A 183 10.89 -8.76 -16.49
CA PHE A 183 9.67 -8.24 -15.86
C PHE A 183 8.57 -9.31 -15.82
N PRO A 184 8.61 -10.23 -14.84
CA PRO A 184 7.52 -11.16 -14.60
C PRO A 184 6.19 -10.44 -14.41
N VAL A 185 5.12 -11.01 -14.95
CA VAL A 185 3.77 -10.43 -14.82
C VAL A 185 3.29 -10.46 -13.37
N VAL A 186 3.56 -11.55 -12.66
CA VAL A 186 3.23 -11.65 -11.24
C VAL A 186 4.39 -11.11 -10.44
N ASN A 187 4.13 -10.04 -9.70
CA ASN A 187 5.08 -9.48 -8.77
C ASN A 187 4.41 -9.28 -7.40
N LEU A 188 4.99 -9.87 -6.36
CA LEU A 188 4.48 -9.90 -4.99
C LEU A 188 5.50 -9.25 -4.05
N SER A 189 5.09 -8.20 -3.36
CA SER A 189 5.87 -7.57 -2.29
C SER A 189 5.54 -8.21 -0.94
N LEU A 190 6.57 -8.52 -0.17
CA LEU A 190 6.48 -9.12 1.15
C LEU A 190 7.17 -8.24 2.19
N LYS A 191 6.42 -7.82 3.20
CA LYS A 191 6.95 -7.22 4.43
C LYS A 191 7.50 -8.30 5.33
N ILE A 192 8.80 -8.25 5.62
CA ILE A 192 9.51 -9.32 6.33
C ILE A 192 9.11 -9.36 7.80
N SER A 193 8.87 -8.20 8.42
CA SER A 193 8.40 -8.11 9.80
C SER A 193 7.04 -8.79 10.03
N ALA A 194 6.23 -8.97 8.99
CA ALA A 194 4.95 -9.67 9.09
C ALA A 194 5.09 -11.21 9.15
N PHE A 195 6.29 -11.76 8.93
CA PHE A 195 6.54 -13.20 9.00
C PHE A 195 7.09 -13.66 10.35
N TYR A 196 7.45 -12.74 11.25
CA TYR A 196 7.97 -13.07 12.58
C TYR A 196 7.68 -11.95 13.58
N SER A 197 6.92 -12.26 14.63
CA SER A 197 6.44 -11.24 15.58
C SER A 197 7.54 -10.72 16.51
N GLN A 198 8.60 -11.51 16.74
CA GLN A 198 9.68 -11.19 17.68
C GLN A 198 10.97 -10.76 16.96
N MET A 199 10.83 -10.08 15.82
CA MET A 199 12.00 -9.62 15.05
C MET A 199 12.77 -8.54 15.82
N ASP A 200 13.93 -8.90 16.36
CA ASP A 200 14.83 -8.00 17.07
C ASP A 200 16.06 -7.62 16.21
N PRO A 201 16.29 -6.32 15.95
CA PRO A 201 17.52 -5.82 15.33
C PRO A 201 18.83 -6.28 16.00
N ALA A 202 18.81 -6.58 17.29
CA ALA A 202 19.97 -7.02 18.06
C ALA A 202 20.29 -8.52 17.87
N ALA A 203 19.35 -9.31 17.33
CA ALA A 203 19.48 -10.76 17.13
C ALA A 203 19.10 -11.17 15.69
N PRO A 204 19.83 -10.69 14.66
CA PRO A 204 19.50 -10.97 13.25
C PRO A 204 19.54 -12.47 12.91
N GLU A 205 20.47 -13.23 13.49
CA GLU A 205 20.60 -14.67 13.24
C GLU A 205 19.36 -15.46 13.68
N GLU A 206 18.79 -15.10 14.84
CA GLU A 206 17.56 -15.71 15.35
C GLU A 206 16.37 -15.36 14.44
N ALA A 207 16.23 -14.09 14.07
CA ALA A 207 15.20 -13.68 13.12
C ALA A 207 15.31 -14.45 11.80
N ILE A 208 16.52 -14.63 11.26
CA ILE A 208 16.75 -15.39 10.03
C ILE A 208 16.36 -16.87 10.20
N ALA A 209 16.70 -17.49 11.32
CA ALA A 209 16.35 -18.88 11.62
C ALA A 209 14.83 -19.11 11.66
N HIS A 210 14.05 -18.12 12.12
CA HIS A 210 12.59 -18.17 12.13
C HIS A 210 11.94 -17.80 10.78
N LEU A 211 12.49 -16.80 10.09
CA LEU A 211 11.95 -16.27 8.84
C LEU A 211 12.19 -17.20 7.64
N ALA A 212 13.40 -17.75 7.53
CA ALA A 212 13.79 -18.54 6.36
C ALA A 212 12.88 -19.77 6.13
N PRO A 213 12.50 -20.58 7.14
CA PRO A 213 11.56 -21.68 6.96
C PRO A 213 10.18 -21.26 6.43
N LYS A 214 9.68 -20.08 6.82
CA LYS A 214 8.38 -19.55 6.36
C LYS A 214 8.43 -19.00 4.93
N LEU A 215 9.57 -18.41 4.54
CA LEU A 215 9.75 -17.81 3.22
C LEU A 215 10.09 -18.83 2.12
N ARG A 216 10.86 -19.89 2.43
CA ARG A 216 11.27 -20.90 1.44
C ARG A 216 10.09 -21.50 0.64
N PRO A 217 8.97 -21.92 1.25
CA PRO A 217 7.81 -22.42 0.51
C PRO A 217 7.26 -21.39 -0.50
N ILE A 218 7.17 -20.12 -0.10
CA ILE A 218 6.67 -19.03 -0.95
C ILE A 218 7.62 -18.80 -2.13
N LEU A 219 8.93 -18.74 -1.87
CA LEU A 219 9.95 -18.57 -2.91
C LEU A 219 9.97 -19.75 -3.90
N ARG A 220 9.84 -21.00 -3.43
CA ARG A 220 9.72 -22.17 -4.31
C ARG A 220 8.50 -22.05 -5.22
N ARG A 221 7.35 -21.74 -4.62
CA ARG A 221 6.10 -21.62 -5.37
C ARG A 221 6.18 -20.49 -6.40
N ALA A 222 6.79 -19.37 -6.04
CA ALA A 222 6.99 -18.24 -6.93
C ALA A 222 7.88 -18.62 -8.11
N ARG A 223 8.98 -19.33 -7.86
CA ARG A 223 9.86 -19.87 -8.92
C ARG A 223 9.10 -20.77 -9.88
N GLU A 224 8.32 -21.72 -9.37
CA GLU A 224 7.49 -22.63 -10.18
C GLU A 224 6.44 -21.88 -11.01
N ALA A 225 5.89 -20.80 -10.47
CA ALA A 225 4.91 -19.96 -11.17
C ALA A 225 5.53 -18.96 -12.15
N GLY A 226 6.85 -18.80 -12.13
CA GLY A 226 7.54 -17.70 -12.80
C GLY A 226 7.18 -16.32 -12.25
N ALA A 227 6.80 -16.23 -10.97
CA ALA A 227 6.51 -14.99 -10.27
C ALA A 227 7.77 -14.36 -9.68
N PHE A 228 7.73 -13.04 -9.51
CA PHE A 228 8.76 -12.26 -8.83
C PHE A 228 8.32 -11.99 -7.38
N VAL A 229 9.24 -12.14 -6.43
CA VAL A 229 9.02 -11.79 -5.02
C VAL A 229 9.99 -10.67 -4.63
N ASN A 230 9.44 -9.56 -4.15
CA ASN A 230 10.17 -8.43 -3.57
C ASN A 230 10.17 -8.54 -2.05
N PHE A 231 11.31 -8.27 -1.43
CA PHE A 231 11.40 -8.10 0.02
C PHE A 231 11.37 -6.60 0.32
N ASP A 232 10.30 -6.12 0.94
CA ASP A 232 10.15 -4.70 1.21
C ASP A 232 11.15 -4.27 2.31
N MET A 233 11.83 -3.15 2.06
CA MET A 233 12.70 -2.53 3.05
C MET A 233 11.86 -1.67 4.02
N GLU A 234 11.76 -2.11 5.26
CA GLU A 234 10.87 -1.53 6.27
C GLU A 234 11.59 -0.44 7.09
N SER A 235 11.73 -0.62 8.41
CA SER A 235 12.43 0.34 9.26
C SER A 235 13.95 0.21 9.14
N TYR A 236 14.69 1.30 9.42
CA TYR A 236 16.16 1.26 9.46
C TYR A 236 16.69 0.20 10.44
N ALA A 237 15.97 -0.03 11.54
CA ALA A 237 16.32 -1.03 12.53
C ALA A 237 16.30 -2.46 11.97
N GLN A 238 15.37 -2.77 11.06
CA GLN A 238 15.23 -4.11 10.46
C GLN A 238 16.11 -4.31 9.21
N LYS A 239 16.68 -3.23 8.66
CA LYS A 239 17.43 -3.25 7.39
C LYS A 239 18.49 -4.34 7.31
N ASN A 240 19.32 -4.47 8.35
CA ASN A 240 20.44 -5.42 8.34
C ASN A 240 19.92 -6.86 8.33
N SER A 241 18.95 -7.17 9.19
CA SER A 241 18.31 -8.48 9.24
C SER A 241 17.64 -8.84 7.92
N THR A 242 16.94 -7.90 7.26
CA THR A 242 16.33 -8.13 5.94
C THR A 242 17.38 -8.39 4.86
N LEU A 243 18.49 -7.64 4.85
CA LEU A 243 19.55 -7.82 3.87
C LEU A 243 20.30 -9.15 4.06
N GLU A 244 20.59 -9.51 5.30
CA GLU A 244 21.23 -10.78 5.63
C GLU A 244 20.34 -11.98 5.32
N LEU A 245 19.04 -11.88 5.64
CA LEU A 245 18.03 -12.87 5.24
C LEU A 245 17.99 -13.05 3.72
N PHE A 246 17.93 -11.94 2.97
CA PHE A 246 17.94 -11.98 1.51
C PHE A 246 19.20 -12.68 1.00
N LYS A 247 20.37 -12.27 1.46
CA LYS A 247 21.64 -12.89 1.06
C LYS A 247 21.70 -14.37 1.41
N SER A 248 21.24 -14.75 2.61
CA SER A 248 21.22 -16.13 3.09
C SER A 248 20.34 -17.00 2.18
N LEU A 249 19.09 -16.60 1.95
CA LEU A 249 18.14 -17.34 1.12
C LEU A 249 18.61 -17.45 -0.33
N PHE A 250 19.05 -16.35 -0.95
CA PHE A 250 19.44 -16.35 -2.37
C PHE A 250 20.84 -16.92 -2.64
N SER A 251 21.61 -17.23 -1.59
CA SER A 251 22.85 -18.02 -1.69
C SER A 251 22.58 -19.52 -1.65
N GLU A 252 21.38 -19.96 -1.25
CA GLU A 252 21.02 -21.39 -1.28
C GLU A 252 21.01 -21.90 -2.73
N PRO A 253 21.56 -23.10 -3.02
CA PRO A 253 21.58 -23.66 -4.37
C PRO A 253 20.19 -23.77 -5.02
N GLU A 254 19.14 -23.90 -4.19
CA GLU A 254 17.76 -23.91 -4.64
C GLU A 254 17.33 -22.57 -5.29
N PHE A 255 17.86 -21.44 -4.84
CA PHE A 255 17.44 -20.11 -5.29
C PHE A 255 18.51 -19.34 -6.06
N ALA A 256 19.73 -19.87 -6.17
CA ALA A 256 20.88 -19.21 -6.80
C ALA A 256 20.71 -18.87 -8.30
N ASP A 257 19.90 -19.62 -9.05
CA ASP A 257 19.60 -19.33 -10.47
C ASP A 257 18.38 -18.41 -10.66
N CYS A 258 17.79 -17.94 -9.57
CA CYS A 258 16.63 -17.07 -9.63
C CYS A 258 17.06 -15.64 -9.98
N ARG A 259 17.24 -15.33 -11.28
CA ARG A 259 17.47 -13.94 -11.77
C ARG A 259 16.26 -13.00 -11.56
N ARG A 260 15.26 -13.44 -10.79
CA ARG A 260 13.90 -12.84 -10.68
C ARG A 260 13.52 -12.56 -9.22
N SER A 261 14.49 -12.17 -8.41
CA SER A 261 14.30 -11.72 -7.03
C SER A 261 15.03 -10.39 -6.81
N GLY A 262 14.37 -9.46 -6.13
CA GLY A 262 14.84 -8.10 -5.91
C GLY A 262 14.68 -7.70 -4.45
N SER A 263 15.61 -6.89 -3.98
CA SER A 263 15.56 -6.17 -2.70
C SER A 263 15.21 -4.71 -2.94
#